data_AF-A0A6S6SZU5-F1
#
_entry.id   AF-A0A6S6SZU5-F1
#
_cell.length_a   1.000
_cell.length_b   1.000
_cell.length_c   1.000
_cell.angle_alpha   90.00
_cell.angle_beta   90.00
_cell.angle_gamma   90.00
#
_symmetry.space_group_name_H-M   'P 1'
#
loop_
_entity.id
_entity.type
_entity.pdbx_description
1 polymer ?
#
loop_
_entity_poly.entity_id
_entity_poly.type
_entity_poly.pdbx_seq_one_letter_code
_entity_poly.pdbx_strand_id
1 'polypeptide(L)'
;MSQNTDKINSGMYLKMFILLLVLTTITLLQPYIVPLELAGTLSVQLFISFIKAYLIIMYYMHIKFESSLFKGFLFMLIISVILIFGLILPDMIYRESVNDAFNIWSTK
;
A
#
# COMPACT_ATOMS: atom_id res chain seq x y z
N MET A 1 -0.07 17.09 -43.86
CA MET A 1 -1.03 16.39 -42.98
C MET A 1 -0.25 15.51 -42.01
N SER A 2 0.06 16.01 -40.82
CA SER A 2 0.63 15.21 -39.72
C SER A 2 0.08 15.77 -38.41
N GLN A 3 -1.06 15.22 -37.96
CA GLN A 3 -1.73 15.59 -36.70
C GLN A 3 -2.07 14.33 -35.88
N ASN A 4 -1.24 13.30 -35.93
CA ASN A 4 -1.53 12.01 -35.26
C ASN A 4 -0.40 11.46 -34.39
N THR A 5 0.61 12.26 -34.03
CA THR A 5 1.75 11.80 -33.21
C THR A 5 1.90 12.48 -31.85
N ASP A 6 1.10 13.50 -31.54
CA ASP A 6 1.23 14.28 -30.29
C ASP A 6 0.10 14.03 -29.28
N LYS A 7 -0.57 12.87 -29.36
CA LYS A 7 -1.38 12.36 -28.24
C LYS A 7 -0.51 11.51 -27.33
N ILE A 8 0.51 12.13 -26.73
CA ILE A 8 1.31 11.49 -25.68
C ILE A 8 0.36 11.11 -24.53
N ASN A 9 -0.05 9.83 -24.50
CA ASN A 9 -0.42 8.98 -23.37
C ASN A 9 -1.36 9.52 -22.26
N SER A 10 -1.94 10.71 -22.40
CA SER A 10 -2.75 11.39 -21.38
C SER A 10 -4.03 10.61 -21.05
N GLY A 11 -4.60 9.94 -22.06
CA GLY A 11 -5.75 9.05 -21.87
C GLY A 11 -5.44 7.84 -20.97
N MET A 12 -4.20 7.34 -20.96
CA MET A 12 -3.83 6.21 -20.10
C MET A 12 -3.71 6.63 -18.64
N TYR A 13 -3.09 7.79 -18.36
CA TYR A 13 -3.05 8.35 -17.00
C TYR A 13 -4.46 8.62 -16.47
N LEU A 14 -5.34 9.20 -17.29
CA LEU A 14 -6.73 9.44 -16.89
C LEU A 14 -7.51 8.13 -16.64
N LYS A 15 -7.25 7.08 -17.42
CA LYS A 15 -7.83 5.76 -17.18
C LYS A 15 -7.33 5.14 -15.86
N MET A 16 -6.03 5.26 -15.56
CA MET A 16 -5.47 4.79 -14.29
C MET A 16 -5.98 5.61 -13.11
N PHE A 17 -6.23 6.92 -13.29
CA PHE A 17 -6.86 7.79 -12.29
C PHE A 17 -8.24 7.24 -11.90
N ILE A 18 -9.08 7.00 -12.90
CA ILE A 18 -10.43 6.48 -12.69
C ILE A 18 -10.36 5.10 -12.02
N LEU A 19 -9.42 4.24 -12.44
CA LEU A 19 -9.23 2.92 -11.82
C LEU A 19 -8.85 3.02 -10.33
N LEU A 20 -7.95 3.95 -9.97
CA LEU A 20 -7.58 4.21 -8.57
C LEU A 20 -8.75 4.77 -7.76
N LEU A 21 -9.57 5.64 -8.36
CA LEU A 21 -10.76 6.19 -7.75
C LEU A 21 -11.76 5.06 -7.45
N VAL A 22 -12.05 4.21 -8.44
CA VAL A 22 -12.92 3.04 -8.30
C VAL A 22 -12.40 2.09 -7.21
N LEU A 23 -11.11 1.75 -7.21
CA LEU A 23 -10.50 0.92 -6.16
C LEU A 23 -10.67 1.57 -4.77
N THR A 24 -10.63 2.90 -4.68
CA THR A 24 -10.83 3.63 -3.42
C THR A 24 -12.25 3.57 -2.94
N THR A 25 -13.21 3.80 -3.82
CA THR A 25 -14.63 3.62 -3.53
C THR A 25 -14.89 2.19 -3.05
N ILE A 26 -14.35 1.18 -3.73
CA ILE A 26 -14.48 -0.23 -3.32
C ILE A 26 -13.88 -0.46 -1.93
N THR A 27 -12.71 0.12 -1.62
CA THR A 27 -12.08 -0.05 -0.29
C THR A 27 -12.95 0.54 0.82
N LEU A 28 -13.57 1.70 0.56
CA LEU A 28 -14.45 2.37 1.52
C LEU A 28 -15.79 1.63 1.69
N LEU A 29 -16.31 1.05 0.61
CA LEU A 29 -17.58 0.32 0.63
C LEU A 29 -17.42 -1.12 1.14
N GLN A 30 -16.24 -1.73 1.02
CA GLN A 30 -15.97 -3.12 1.43
C GLN A 30 -16.50 -3.48 2.84
N PRO A 31 -16.27 -2.71 3.92
CA PRO A 31 -16.77 -3.04 5.25
C PRO A 31 -18.30 -2.94 5.37
N TYR A 32 -18.96 -2.14 4.53
CA TYR A 32 -20.42 -2.00 4.53
C TYR A 32 -21.11 -3.14 3.79
N ILE A 33 -20.50 -3.68 2.73
CA ILE A 33 -21.10 -4.72 1.89
C ILE A 33 -20.75 -6.12 2.39
N VAL A 34 -19.54 -6.31 2.92
CA VAL A 34 -19.05 -7.60 3.41
C VAL A 34 -18.57 -7.41 4.86
N PRO A 35 -19.47 -7.58 5.84
CA PRO A 35 -19.09 -7.52 7.25
C PRO A 35 -18.28 -8.78 7.60
N LEU A 36 -16.95 -8.66 7.52
CA LEU A 36 -16.01 -9.63 8.09
C LEU A 36 -15.61 -9.19 9.49
N GLU A 37 -15.09 -10.13 10.30
CA GLU A 37 -14.37 -9.79 11.53
C GLU A 37 -13.30 -8.72 11.27
N LEU A 38 -12.96 -7.97 12.32
CA LEU A 38 -12.04 -6.83 12.22
C LEU A 38 -10.72 -7.21 11.52
N ALA A 39 -10.15 -8.36 11.88
CA ALA A 39 -8.92 -8.88 11.27
C ALA A 39 -9.10 -9.21 9.77
N GLY A 40 -10.24 -9.77 9.38
CA GLY A 40 -10.56 -10.11 8.01
C GLY A 40 -10.75 -8.89 7.11
N THR A 41 -11.46 -7.88 7.62
CA THR A 41 -11.65 -6.59 6.94
C THR A 41 -10.31 -5.87 6.75
N LEU A 42 -9.47 -5.82 7.79
CA LEU A 42 -8.13 -5.22 7.70
C LEU A 42 -7.24 -5.91 6.66
N SER A 43 -7.26 -7.25 6.61
CA SER A 43 -6.48 -8.03 5.64
C SER A 43 -6.86 -7.70 4.19
N VAL A 44 -8.17 -7.63 3.90
CA VAL A 44 -8.66 -7.28 2.56
C VAL A 44 -8.28 -5.85 2.18
N GLN A 45 -8.39 -4.89 3.11
CA GLN A 45 -8.02 -3.50 2.85
C GLN A 45 -6.51 -3.30 2.63
N LEU A 46 -5.68 -4.04 3.37
CA LEU A 46 -4.23 -4.10 3.15
C LEU A 46 -3.91 -4.62 1.76
N PHE A 47 -4.54 -5.71 1.34
CA PHE A 47 -4.34 -6.29 0.02
C PHE A 47 -4.71 -5.32 -1.12
N ILE A 48 -5.86 -4.65 -1.01
CA ILE A 48 -6.29 -3.63 -1.99
C ILE A 48 -5.33 -2.43 -2.00
N SER A 49 -4.81 -2.04 -0.83
CA SER A 49 -3.84 -0.96 -0.71
C SER A 49 -2.51 -1.28 -1.39
N PHE A 50 -2.04 -2.54 -1.32
CA PHE A 50 -0.87 -3.00 -2.07
C PHE A 50 -1.06 -2.87 -3.58
N ILE A 51 -2.22 -3.27 -4.11
CA ILE A 51 -2.54 -3.16 -5.54
C ILE A 51 -2.50 -1.70 -5.99
N LYS A 52 -3.08 -0.79 -5.21
CA LYS A 52 -3.05 0.65 -5.49
C LYS A 52 -1.62 1.18 -5.52
N ALA A 53 -0.81 0.85 -4.51
CA ALA A 53 0.58 1.29 -4.42
C ALA A 53 1.38 0.82 -5.64
N TYR A 54 1.23 -0.44 -6.04
CA TYR A 54 1.85 -0.99 -7.24
C TYR A 54 1.44 -0.23 -8.51
N LEU A 55 0.13 0.06 -8.66
CA LEU A 55 -0.38 0.78 -9.82
C LEU A 55 0.18 2.21 -9.89
N ILE A 56 0.30 2.89 -8.75
CA ILE A 56 0.90 4.22 -8.66
C ILE A 56 2.38 4.17 -9.05
N ILE A 57 3.14 3.22 -8.51
CA ILE A 57 4.58 3.07 -8.79
C ILE A 57 4.84 2.79 -10.27
N MET A 58 4.01 1.96 -10.91
CA MET A 58 4.20 1.61 -12.33
C MET A 58 3.76 2.70 -13.30
N TYR A 59 2.65 3.39 -12.99
CA TYR A 59 1.98 4.26 -13.96
C TYR A 59 2.10 5.76 -13.65
N TYR A 60 2.12 6.16 -12.38
CA TYR A 60 2.12 7.58 -11.98
C TYR A 60 3.50 8.09 -11.60
N MET A 61 4.21 7.31 -10.80
CA MET A 61 5.64 7.49 -10.61
C MET A 61 6.27 7.10 -11.95
N HIS A 62 6.85 8.05 -12.67
CA HIS A 62 7.24 7.91 -14.09
C HIS A 62 8.39 6.91 -14.34
N ILE A 63 8.60 5.93 -13.46
CA ILE A 63 9.70 4.95 -13.39
C ILE A 63 9.83 4.12 -14.65
N LYS A 64 8.76 3.97 -15.44
CA LYS A 64 8.85 3.29 -16.73
C LYS A 64 9.84 3.98 -17.70
N PHE A 65 10.07 5.29 -17.55
CA PHE A 65 10.92 6.09 -18.44
C PHE A 65 12.20 6.67 -17.80
N GLU A 66 12.45 6.41 -16.51
CA GLU A 66 13.63 6.93 -15.82
C GLU A 66 14.79 5.94 -15.69
N SER A 67 15.99 6.49 -15.43
CA SER A 67 17.26 5.77 -15.37
C SER A 67 17.24 4.59 -14.39
N SER A 68 18.02 3.55 -14.70
CA SER A 68 18.12 2.33 -13.88
C SER A 68 18.51 2.60 -12.42
N LEU A 69 19.20 3.72 -12.16
CA LEU A 69 19.59 4.16 -10.82
C LEU A 69 18.38 4.50 -9.94
N PHE A 70 17.33 5.12 -10.50
CA PHE A 70 16.12 5.46 -9.74
C PHE A 70 15.34 4.20 -9.33
N LYS A 71 15.33 3.17 -10.18
CA LYS A 71 14.74 1.86 -9.87
C LYS A 71 15.48 1.17 -8.71
N GLY A 72 16.81 1.23 -8.71
CA GLY A 72 17.64 0.70 -7.62
C GLY A 72 17.40 1.44 -6.30
N PHE A 73 17.29 2.77 -6.33
CA PHE A 73 16.96 3.56 -5.15
C PHE A 73 15.58 3.23 -4.58
N LEU A 74 14.55 3.09 -5.42
CA LEU A 74 13.21 2.71 -4.96
C LEU A 74 13.21 1.32 -4.32
N PHE A 75 13.93 0.36 -4.91
CA PHE A 75 14.07 -0.99 -4.35
C PHE A 75 14.73 -0.97 -2.97
N MET A 76 15.78 -0.16 -2.80
CA MET A 76 16.44 0.04 -1.51
C MET A 76 15.49 0.66 -0.47
N LEU A 77 14.64 1.60 -0.88
CA LEU A 77 13.65 2.23 -0.01
C LEU A 77 12.58 1.23 0.46
N ILE A 78 12.09 0.37 -0.44
CA ILE A 78 11.15 -0.71 -0.09
C ILE A 78 11.79 -1.69 0.89
N ILE A 79 13.05 -2.09 0.66
CA ILE A 79 13.80 -2.96 1.58
C ILE A 79 13.95 -2.30 2.95
N SER A 80 14.29 -1.01 3.00
CA SER A 80 14.43 -0.28 4.26
C SER A 80 13.13 -0.27 5.07
N VAL A 81 11.99 -0.03 4.41
CA VAL A 81 10.67 -0.10 5.05
C VAL A 81 10.40 -1.51 5.59
N ILE A 82 10.65 -2.56 4.79
CA ILE A 82 10.45 -3.94 5.21
C ILE A 82 11.33 -4.28 6.41
N LEU A 83 12.59 -3.84 6.43
CA LEU A 83 13.50 -4.05 7.55
C LEU A 83 13.01 -3.34 8.82
N ILE A 84 12.59 -2.07 8.70
CA ILE A 84 12.08 -1.31 9.85
C ILE A 84 10.83 -1.99 10.42
N PHE A 85 9.87 -2.37 9.58
CA PHE A 85 8.68 -3.09 10.04
C PHE A 85 9.03 -4.46 10.62
N GLY A 86 9.95 -5.20 9.99
CA GLY A 86 10.41 -6.50 10.46
C GLY A 86 11.10 -6.46 11.83
N LEU A 87 11.75 -5.35 12.17
CA LEU A 87 12.38 -5.15 13.48
C LEU A 87 11.38 -4.63 14.52
N ILE A 88 10.49 -3.71 14.15
CA ILE A 88 9.53 -3.11 15.08
C ILE A 88 8.40 -4.08 15.45
N LEU A 89 7.88 -4.87 14.52
CA LEU A 89 6.74 -5.75 14.78
C LEU A 89 6.99 -6.74 15.92
N PRO A 90 8.11 -7.49 15.95
CA PRO A 90 8.43 -8.35 17.08
C PRO A 90 8.59 -7.56 18.38
N ASP A 91 9.33 -6.45 18.38
CA ASP A 91 9.53 -5.60 19.56
C ASP A 91 8.20 -5.14 20.17
N MET A 92 7.26 -4.73 19.32
CA MET A 92 5.92 -4.33 19.72
C MET A 92 5.14 -5.47 20.38
N ILE A 93 5.16 -6.66 19.78
CA ILE A 93 4.46 -7.85 20.28
C ILE A 93 5.04 -8.30 21.64
N TYR A 94 6.37 -8.33 21.77
CA TYR A 94 7.02 -8.69 23.03
C TYR A 94 6.69 -7.68 24.14
N ARG A 95 6.63 -6.38 23.83
CA ARG A 95 6.29 -5.35 24.81
C ARG A 95 4.83 -5.42 25.29
N GLU A 96 3.88 -5.70 24.40
CA GLU A 96 2.47 -5.91 24.76
C GLU A 96 2.30 -7.09 25.72
N SER A 97 2.92 -8.23 25.40
CA SER A 97 2.92 -9.43 26.25
C SER A 97 3.48 -9.18 27.67
N VAL A 98 4.55 -8.40 27.78
CA VAL A 98 5.15 -8.03 29.08
C VAL A 98 4.23 -7.09 29.87
N ASN A 99 3.59 -6.12 29.21
CA ASN A 99 2.68 -5.18 29.85
C ASN A 99 1.43 -5.88 30.41
N ASP A 100 0.87 -6.83 29.66
CA ASP A 100 -0.28 -7.62 30.11
C ASP A 100 0.07 -8.49 31.32
N ALA A 101 1.24 -9.13 31.29
CA ALA A 101 1.73 -9.94 32.41
C ALA A 101 1.94 -9.10 33.70
N PHE A 102 2.45 -7.87 33.56
CA PHE A 102 2.65 -6.96 34.69
C PHE A 102 1.31 -6.47 35.28
N ASN A 103 0.32 -6.13 34.43
CA ASN A 103 -1.01 -5.71 34.88
C ASN A 103 -1.79 -6.81 35.62
N ILE A 104 -1.63 -8.07 35.19
CA ILE A 104 -2.25 -9.22 35.88
C ILE A 104 -1.62 -9.44 37.26
N TRP A 105 -0.31 -9.22 37.41
CA TRP A 105 0.37 -9.37 38.69
C TRP A 105 0.03 -8.24 39.67
N SER A 106 -0.13 -6.99 39.20
CA SER A 106 -0.40 -5.83 40.07
C SER A 106 -1.85 -5.74 40.58
N THR A 107 -2.76 -6.54 40.02
CA THR A 107 -4.18 -6.58 40.40
C THR A 107 -4.53 -7.71 41.40
N LYS A 108 -3.52 -8.47 41.85
CA LYS A 108 -3.60 -9.42 42.97
C LYS A 108 -2.93 -8.87 44.22
#